data_AF-A0AAV1S4R8-F1
#
_entry.id   AF-A0AAV1S4R8-F1
#
_cell.length_a   1.000
_cell.length_b   1.000
_cell.length_c   1.000
_cell.angle_alpha   90.00
_cell.angle_beta   90.00
_cell.angle_gamma   90.00
#
_symmetry.space_group_name_H-M   'P 1'
#
loop_
_entity.id
_entity.type
_entity.pdbx_description
1 polymer ?
#
loop_
_entity_poly.entity_id
_entity_poly.type
_entity_poly.pdbx_seq_one_letter_code
_entity_poly.pdbx_strand_id
1 'polypeptide(L)'
;MAIILGGNMEAPSDHVNLQEVLPEGFIDRTAKIGKMIGWTPQIDILSHSSIGGFVSHCGWNSTLESIWFGVPIAALPLHAEQQLIAFQMIVELGLAVEIKMDYRLDLFNKDGDESTITAEEIERGIRCLMELDHGKRKKLKEMSEKSRKALMNSGSSYAWLSHFIQDDIKYE
;
A
#
# COMPACT_ATOMS: atom_id res chain seq x y z
N MET A 1 0.47 -1.64 -9.06
CA MET A 1 0.69 -0.34 -8.39
C MET A 1 0.49 0.76 -9.43
N ALA A 2 -0.70 1.36 -9.47
CA ALA A 2 -0.94 2.53 -10.31
C ALA A 2 -0.44 3.76 -9.55
N ILE A 3 0.55 4.46 -10.10
CA ILE A 3 0.89 5.82 -9.67
C ILE A 3 -0.18 6.70 -10.28
N ILE A 4 -1.06 7.27 -9.46
CA ILE A 4 -2.03 8.26 -9.92
C ILE A 4 -1.26 9.58 -10.03
N LEU A 5 -0.87 9.94 -11.25
CA LEU A 5 -0.40 11.28 -11.59
C LEU A 5 -1.65 12.16 -11.76
N GLY A 6 -1.62 13.38 -11.20
CA GLY A 6 -2.77 14.28 -11.08
C GLY A 6 -3.42 14.66 -12.40
N GLY A 7 -4.34 13.81 -12.87
CA GLY A 7 -5.29 14.05 -13.95
C GLY A 7 -6.70 13.70 -13.48
N ASN A 8 -7.71 14.26 -14.14
CA ASN A 8 -9.13 14.01 -13.86
C ASN A 8 -9.41 12.53 -13.56
N MET A 9 -10.27 12.27 -12.57
CA MET A 9 -10.73 10.92 -12.20
C MET A 9 -11.55 10.30 -13.35
N GLU A 10 -10.86 9.80 -14.37
CA GLU A 10 -11.42 8.91 -15.38
C GLU A 10 -11.23 7.45 -14.95
N ALA A 11 -12.13 6.57 -15.42
CA ALA A 11 -11.99 5.14 -15.18
C ALA A 11 -10.64 4.65 -15.76
N PRO A 12 -9.93 3.73 -15.08
CA PRO A 12 -8.69 3.18 -15.62
C PRO A 12 -8.95 2.58 -17.00
N SER A 13 -8.34 3.16 -18.04
CA SER A 13 -8.27 2.53 -19.36
C SER A 13 -6.91 1.86 -19.51
N ASP A 14 -6.85 0.75 -20.23
CA ASP A 14 -5.61 -0.03 -20.45
C ASP A 14 -4.54 0.74 -21.28
N HIS A 15 -4.79 2.00 -21.61
CA HIS A 15 -4.06 2.75 -22.65
C HIS A 15 -3.71 4.19 -22.24
N VAL A 16 -3.25 4.41 -21.01
CA VAL A 16 -2.55 5.68 -20.71
C VAL A 16 -1.25 5.69 -21.51
N ASN A 17 -1.14 6.62 -22.47
CA ASN A 17 0.10 6.88 -23.18
C ASN A 17 1.10 7.48 -22.20
N LEU A 18 2.02 6.66 -21.67
CA LEU A 18 2.98 7.07 -20.64
C LEU A 18 3.85 8.24 -21.08
N GLN A 19 4.11 8.37 -22.39
CA GLN A 19 4.86 9.49 -22.96
C GLN A 19 4.14 10.84 -22.85
N GLU A 20 2.80 10.85 -22.69
CA GLU A 20 2.02 12.09 -22.55
C GLU A 20 1.99 12.61 -21.10
N VAL A 21 2.21 11.74 -20.11
CA VAL A 21 2.08 12.08 -18.68
C VAL A 21 3.45 12.22 -18.00
N LEU A 22 4.50 11.64 -18.58
CA LEU A 22 5.84 11.64 -18.00
C LEU A 22 6.74 12.72 -18.60
N PRO A 23 7.75 13.20 -17.83
CA PRO A 23 8.76 14.09 -18.37
C PRO A 23 9.48 13.48 -19.58
N GLU A 24 9.84 14.32 -20.54
CA GLU A 24 10.57 13.90 -21.75
C GLU A 24 11.82 13.08 -21.37
N GLY A 25 12.01 11.93 -22.05
CA GLY A 25 13.12 11.01 -21.83
C GLY A 25 13.11 10.25 -20.49
N PHE A 26 12.04 10.31 -19.69
CA PHE A 26 12.00 9.62 -18.38
C PHE A 26 12.20 8.11 -18.49
N ILE A 27 11.50 7.47 -19.44
CA ILE A 27 11.56 6.02 -19.65
C ILE A 27 13.00 5.60 -19.97
N ASP A 28 13.66 6.29 -20.90
CA ASP A 28 15.03 5.98 -21.30
C ASP A 28 16.04 6.19 -20.16
N ARG A 29 15.90 7.29 -19.39
CA ARG A 29 16.77 7.57 -18.24
C ARG A 29 16.64 6.53 -17.13
N THR A 30 15.49 5.87 -17.00
CA THR A 30 15.19 4.94 -15.91
C THR A 30 15.22 3.47 -16.31
N ALA A 31 15.36 3.14 -17.60
CA ALA A 31 15.25 1.78 -18.15
C ALA A 31 16.17 0.72 -17.50
N LYS A 32 17.31 1.15 -16.91
CA LYS A 32 18.25 0.23 -16.23
C LYS A 32 17.90 -0.08 -14.78
N ILE A 33 17.05 0.74 -14.15
CA ILE A 33 16.77 0.71 -12.71
C ILE A 33 15.28 0.68 -12.37
N GLY A 34 14.41 0.88 -13.36
CA GLY A 34 12.97 0.93 -13.18
C GLY A 34 12.25 0.36 -14.39
N LYS A 35 11.03 -0.12 -14.15
CA LYS A 35 10.12 -0.62 -15.18
C LYS A 35 8.76 0.02 -15.00
N MET A 36 8.21 0.55 -16.09
CA MET A 36 6.84 1.07 -16.13
C MET A 36 5.94 0.07 -16.82
N ILE A 37 4.88 -0.31 -16.14
CA ILE A 37 3.88 -1.26 -16.63
C ILE A 37 2.51 -0.79 -16.15
N GLY A 38 1.47 -1.16 -16.88
CA GLY A 38 0.09 -0.98 -16.45
C GLY A 38 -0.28 -1.95 -15.34
N TRP A 39 -1.41 -2.65 -15.51
CA TRP A 39 -1.81 -3.67 -14.56
C TRP A 39 -0.74 -4.79 -14.46
N THR A 40 -0.60 -5.33 -13.26
CA THR A 40 0.35 -6.40 -12.95
C THR A 40 -0.24 -7.30 -11.87
N PRO A 41 0.09 -8.60 -11.86
CA PRO A 41 -0.27 -9.48 -10.74
C PRO A 41 0.47 -9.04 -9.48
N GLN A 42 -0.18 -8.21 -8.66
CA GLN A 42 0.43 -7.57 -7.48
C GLN A 42 0.94 -8.61 -6.46
N ILE A 43 0.18 -9.70 -6.27
CA ILE A 43 0.56 -10.80 -5.38
C ILE A 43 1.89 -11.44 -5.83
N ASP A 44 2.06 -11.70 -7.13
CA ASP A 44 3.29 -12.30 -7.65
C ASP A 44 4.49 -11.39 -7.40
N ILE A 45 4.32 -10.07 -7.61
CA ILE A 45 5.36 -9.08 -7.28
C ILE A 45 5.67 -9.13 -5.78
N LEU A 46 4.68 -8.93 -4.91
CA LEU A 46 4.90 -8.82 -3.46
C LEU A 46 5.47 -10.12 -2.86
N SER A 47 5.20 -11.27 -3.48
CA SER A 47 5.75 -12.55 -3.05
C SER A 47 7.25 -12.72 -3.36
N HIS A 48 7.81 -11.89 -4.24
CA HIS A 48 9.17 -12.05 -4.73
C HIS A 48 10.20 -11.52 -3.73
N SER A 49 11.25 -12.31 -3.46
CA SER A 49 12.28 -12.00 -2.45
C SER A 49 13.10 -10.72 -2.73
N SER A 50 13.13 -10.27 -3.99
CA SER A 50 13.78 -9.01 -4.38
C SER A 50 12.97 -7.75 -4.04
N ILE A 51 11.72 -7.87 -3.59
CA ILE A 51 10.92 -6.70 -3.21
C ILE A 51 11.34 -6.22 -1.82
N GLY A 52 11.97 -5.05 -1.81
CA GLY A 52 12.44 -4.39 -0.58
C GLY A 52 11.38 -3.56 0.14
N GLY A 53 10.30 -3.18 -0.55
CA GLY A 53 9.24 -2.32 -0.03
C GLY A 53 8.15 -2.02 -1.07
N PHE A 54 7.03 -1.46 -0.59
CA PHE A 54 5.84 -1.18 -1.38
C PHE A 54 5.32 0.23 -1.11
N VAL A 55 5.31 1.10 -2.12
CA VAL A 55 4.59 2.39 -2.03
C VAL A 55 3.10 2.12 -2.25
N SER A 56 2.26 2.45 -1.30
CA SER A 56 0.85 2.07 -1.35
C SER A 56 -0.04 3.19 -0.87
N HIS A 57 -1.22 3.27 -1.47
CA HIS A 57 -2.32 4.11 -0.98
C HIS A 57 -2.97 3.57 0.29
N CYS A 58 -2.47 2.48 0.86
CA CYS A 58 -2.99 1.89 2.10
C CYS A 58 -4.46 1.46 2.04
N GLY A 59 -4.98 1.09 0.87
CA GLY A 59 -6.24 0.35 0.79
C GLY A 59 -6.13 -0.99 1.52
N TRP A 60 -7.24 -1.48 2.09
CA TRP A 60 -7.20 -2.62 3.01
C TRP A 60 -6.62 -3.90 2.38
N ASN A 61 -7.02 -4.22 1.15
CA ASN A 61 -6.50 -5.40 0.44
C ASN A 61 -4.99 -5.33 0.22
N SER A 62 -4.48 -4.23 -0.35
CA SER A 62 -3.04 -4.02 -0.58
C SER A 62 -2.26 -4.04 0.73
N THR A 63 -2.82 -3.52 1.82
CA THR A 63 -2.21 -3.57 3.15
C THR A 63 -2.10 -5.00 3.66
N LEU A 64 -3.18 -5.79 3.54
CA LEU A 64 -3.18 -7.20 3.94
C LEU A 64 -2.21 -8.05 3.09
N GLU A 65 -2.13 -7.82 1.79
CA GLU A 65 -1.14 -8.48 0.92
C GLU A 65 0.30 -8.16 1.35
N SER A 66 0.58 -6.89 1.65
CA SER A 66 1.89 -6.47 2.15
C SER A 66 2.25 -7.14 3.47
N ILE A 67 1.30 -7.20 4.42
CA ILE A 67 1.48 -7.90 5.70
C ILE A 67 1.68 -9.39 5.45
N TRP A 68 0.87 -10.00 4.58
CA TRP A 68 0.96 -11.41 4.24
C TRP A 68 2.36 -11.79 3.75
N PHE A 69 2.94 -11.00 2.84
CA PHE A 69 4.28 -11.25 2.32
C PHE A 69 5.42 -10.67 3.16
N GLY A 70 5.12 -9.88 4.19
CA GLY A 70 6.13 -9.25 5.03
C GLY A 70 6.90 -8.14 4.30
N VAL A 71 6.24 -7.46 3.36
CA VAL A 71 6.80 -6.33 2.61
C VAL A 71 6.42 -5.03 3.33
N PRO A 72 7.37 -4.13 3.63
CA PRO A 72 7.05 -2.90 4.34
C PRO A 72 6.39 -1.88 3.40
N ILE A 73 5.56 -1.01 3.97
CA ILE A 73 4.82 0.01 3.21
C ILE A 73 5.43 1.39 3.40
N ALA A 74 5.57 2.15 2.31
CA ALA A 74 5.61 3.61 2.34
C ALA A 74 4.22 4.14 2.00
N ALA A 75 3.56 4.76 2.97
CA ALA A 75 2.15 5.10 2.91
C ALA A 75 1.91 6.42 2.20
N LEU A 76 1.03 6.39 1.20
CA LEU A 76 0.55 7.54 0.43
C LEU A 76 -0.97 7.46 0.23
N PRO A 77 -1.78 7.51 1.31
CA PRO A 77 -3.23 7.42 1.24
C PRO A 77 -3.86 8.49 0.32
N LEU A 78 -4.89 8.11 -0.42
CA LEU A 78 -5.54 8.95 -1.44
C LEU A 78 -6.99 9.31 -1.09
N HIS A 79 -7.81 8.35 -0.60
CA HIS A 79 -9.24 8.55 -0.32
C HIS A 79 -9.82 7.49 0.64
N ALA A 80 -11.11 7.63 0.98
CA ALA A 80 -11.87 6.68 1.82
C ALA A 80 -11.20 6.42 3.19
N GLU A 81 -11.11 5.17 3.63
CA GLU A 81 -10.56 4.76 4.92
C GLU A 81 -9.02 4.67 4.96
N GLN A 82 -8.35 4.96 3.84
CA GLN A 82 -6.92 4.73 3.64
C GLN A 82 -6.04 5.49 4.63
N GLN A 83 -6.43 6.71 5.02
CA GLN A 83 -5.70 7.47 6.04
C GLN A 83 -5.75 6.79 7.40
N LEU A 84 -6.88 6.20 7.78
CA LEU A 84 -7.00 5.46 9.04
C LEU A 84 -6.11 4.21 9.02
N ILE A 85 -6.11 3.47 7.91
CA ILE A 85 -5.25 2.29 7.73
C ILE A 85 -3.78 2.70 7.77
N ALA A 86 -3.39 3.77 7.08
CA ALA A 86 -2.02 4.27 7.09
C ALA A 86 -1.58 4.70 8.50
N PHE A 87 -2.45 5.40 9.25
CA PHE A 87 -2.20 5.78 10.64
C PHE A 87 -1.97 4.55 11.51
N GLN A 88 -2.84 3.55 11.41
CA GLN A 88 -2.67 2.29 12.14
C GLN A 88 -1.34 1.60 11.77
N MET A 89 -1.00 1.53 10.49
CA MET A 89 0.23 0.88 10.03
C MET A 89 1.50 1.60 10.49
N ILE A 90 1.50 2.95 10.50
CA ILE A 90 2.66 3.76 10.88
C ILE A 90 2.77 3.93 12.39
N VAL A 91 1.69 4.39 13.04
CA VAL A 91 1.70 4.86 14.43
C VAL A 91 1.44 3.72 15.40
N GLU A 92 0.37 2.95 15.19
CA GLU A 92 -0.03 1.90 16.15
C GLU A 92 0.84 0.65 16.00
N LEU A 93 0.99 0.18 14.76
CA LEU A 93 1.66 -1.07 14.45
C LEU A 93 3.14 -0.85 14.14
N GLY A 94 3.59 0.34 13.73
CA GLY A 94 5.00 0.60 13.43
C GLY A 94 5.57 -0.32 12.34
N LEU A 95 4.76 -0.63 11.33
CA LEU A 95 5.07 -1.54 10.22
C LEU A 95 5.31 -0.83 8.88
N ALA A 96 5.06 0.48 8.84
CA ALA A 96 5.15 1.31 7.65
C ALA A 96 5.89 2.63 7.94
N VAL A 97 6.28 3.32 6.88
CA VAL A 97 6.80 4.69 6.91
C VAL A 97 5.84 5.62 6.18
N GLU A 98 5.89 6.90 6.52
CA GLU A 98 5.07 7.94 5.91
C GLU A 98 5.76 8.52 4.67
N ILE A 99 5.01 8.65 3.56
CA ILE A 99 5.32 9.66 2.53
C ILE A 99 4.52 10.93 2.85
N LYS A 100 3.19 10.79 3.00
CA LYS A 100 2.29 11.89 3.34
C LYS A 100 0.98 11.38 3.94
N MET A 101 0.59 11.84 5.13
CA MET A 101 -0.66 11.43 5.79
C MET A 101 -1.82 12.44 5.69
N ASP A 102 -1.53 13.70 5.39
CA ASP A 102 -2.40 14.86 5.67
C ASP A 102 -3.31 15.33 4.52
N TYR A 103 -3.55 14.51 3.49
CA TYR A 103 -4.20 14.94 2.24
C TYR A 103 -5.68 15.43 2.34
N ARG A 104 -6.37 15.38 3.48
CA ARG A 104 -7.80 15.79 3.57
C ARG A 104 -8.24 16.38 4.91
N LEU A 105 -7.52 17.37 5.44
CA LEU A 105 -8.06 18.18 6.55
C LEU A 105 -9.12 19.20 6.10
N ASP A 106 -9.23 19.48 4.81
CA ASP A 106 -10.10 20.54 4.30
C ASP A 106 -11.42 20.02 3.72
N LEU A 107 -12.12 19.15 4.46
CA LEU A 107 -13.55 18.87 4.18
C LEU A 107 -14.42 20.14 4.24
N PHE A 108 -13.90 21.22 4.82
CA PHE A 108 -14.57 22.51 4.99
C PHE A 108 -13.91 23.68 4.24
N ASN A 109 -12.78 23.45 3.56
CA ASN A 109 -12.06 24.50 2.84
C ASN A 109 -12.04 24.15 1.36
N LYS A 110 -13.03 24.66 0.63
CA LYS A 110 -13.10 24.48 -0.83
C LYS A 110 -12.01 25.25 -1.59
N ASP A 111 -11.31 26.15 -0.89
CA ASP A 111 -10.24 27.00 -1.40
C ASP A 111 -8.84 26.53 -0.92
N GLY A 112 -8.77 25.41 -0.19
CA GLY A 112 -7.51 24.83 0.27
C GLY A 112 -6.72 24.28 -0.93
N ASP A 113 -5.47 24.73 -1.07
CA ASP A 113 -4.54 24.28 -2.10
C ASP A 113 -4.54 22.74 -2.15
N GLU A 114 -4.78 22.18 -3.33
CA GLU A 114 -4.83 20.73 -3.54
C GLU A 114 -3.45 20.19 -3.19
N SER A 115 -3.29 19.68 -1.95
CA SER A 115 -1.95 19.49 -1.37
C SER A 115 -1.14 18.52 -2.24
N THR A 116 -0.28 19.11 -3.08
CA THR A 116 0.49 18.37 -4.06
C THR A 116 1.68 17.75 -3.35
N ILE A 117 1.89 16.45 -3.56
CA ILE A 117 3.02 15.74 -2.99
C ILE A 117 4.28 16.13 -3.78
N THR A 118 5.34 16.54 -3.08
CA THR A 118 6.60 16.93 -3.75
C THR A 118 7.48 15.72 -4.05
N ALA A 119 8.39 15.87 -5.02
CA ALA A 119 9.37 14.83 -5.34
C ALA A 119 10.25 14.50 -4.12
N GLU A 120 10.59 15.51 -3.31
CA GLU A 120 11.39 15.37 -2.09
C GLU A 120 10.66 14.57 -1.01
N GLU A 121 9.34 14.75 -0.87
CA GLU A 121 8.52 13.96 0.06
C GLU A 121 8.53 12.47 -0.34
N ILE A 122 8.34 12.19 -1.64
CA ILE A 122 8.38 10.83 -2.19
C ILE A 122 9.77 10.20 -2.01
N GLU A 123 10.82 10.94 -2.37
CA GLU A 123 12.20 10.47 -2.23
C GLU A 123 12.52 10.13 -0.77
N ARG A 124 12.18 11.02 0.16
CA ARG A 124 12.41 10.81 1.60
C ARG A 124 11.69 9.55 2.09
N GLY A 125 10.41 9.39 1.75
CA GLY A 125 9.64 8.22 2.17
C GLY A 125 10.20 6.91 1.60
N ILE A 126 10.61 6.90 0.32
CA ILE A 126 11.26 5.73 -0.29
C ILE A 126 12.61 5.43 0.38
N ARG A 127 13.45 6.44 0.65
CA ARG A 127 14.73 6.23 1.35
C ARG A 127 14.52 5.64 2.74
N CYS A 128 13.61 6.23 3.53
CA CYS A 128 13.26 5.71 4.85
C CYS A 128 12.75 4.26 4.81
N LEU A 129 11.98 3.91 3.77
CA LEU A 129 11.50 2.54 3.56
C LEU A 129 12.65 1.57 3.29
N MET A 130 13.58 1.94 2.42
CA MET A 130 14.70 1.08 2.04
C MET A 130 15.69 0.90 3.20
N GLU A 131 15.86 1.94 4.03
CA GLU A 131 16.74 1.98 5.19
C GLU A 131 16.05 1.54 6.50
N LEU A 132 14.89 0.88 6.41
CA LEU A 132 14.15 0.40 7.57
C LEU A 132 15.03 -0.40 8.55
N ASP A 133 14.97 -0.01 9.82
CA ASP A 133 15.73 -0.65 10.88
C ASP A 133 15.34 -2.13 11.07
N HIS A 134 16.29 -2.92 11.56
CA HIS A 134 16.11 -4.34 11.78
C HIS A 134 14.93 -4.65 12.72
N GLY A 135 14.62 -3.77 13.67
CA GLY A 135 13.49 -3.91 14.59
C GLY A 135 12.15 -3.88 13.86
N LYS A 136 11.94 -2.88 12.99
CA LYS A 136 10.72 -2.78 12.16
C LYS A 136 10.59 -3.95 11.19
N ARG A 137 11.69 -4.33 10.52
CA ARG A 137 11.69 -5.51 9.62
C ARG A 137 11.34 -6.80 10.36
N LYS A 138 11.86 -6.98 11.58
CA LYS A 138 11.51 -8.12 12.44
C LYS A 138 10.04 -8.09 12.85
N LYS A 139 9.52 -6.94 13.30
CA LYS A 139 8.12 -6.78 13.70
C LYS A 139 7.16 -7.12 12.55
N LEU A 140 7.49 -6.69 11.33
CA LEU A 140 6.73 -7.01 10.13
C LEU A 140 6.75 -8.49 9.80
N LYS A 141 7.91 -9.15 9.90
CA LYS A 141 8.02 -10.60 9.74
C LYS A 141 7.15 -11.36 10.76
N GLU A 142 7.20 -10.94 12.03
CA GLU A 142 6.35 -11.53 13.08
C GLU A 142 4.85 -11.32 12.78
N MET A 143 4.46 -10.13 12.29
CA MET A 143 3.08 -9.87 11.90
C MET A 143 2.66 -10.72 10.69
N SER A 144 3.54 -10.91 9.72
CA SER A 144 3.35 -11.78 8.56
C SER A 144 3.18 -13.25 8.96
N GLU A 145 3.91 -13.72 9.97
CA GLU A 145 3.72 -15.08 10.52
C GLU A 145 2.39 -15.20 11.27
N LYS A 146 2.01 -14.18 12.05
CA LYS A 146 0.72 -14.15 12.75
C LYS A 146 -0.46 -14.14 11.79
N SER A 147 -0.40 -13.35 10.70
CA SER A 147 -1.47 -13.29 9.72
C SER A 147 -1.69 -14.66 9.04
N ARG A 148 -0.62 -15.37 8.69
CA ARG A 148 -0.72 -16.75 8.17
C ARG A 148 -1.33 -17.71 9.18
N LYS A 149 -0.85 -17.68 10.44
CA LYS A 149 -1.35 -18.55 11.51
C LYS A 149 -2.83 -18.33 11.80
N ALA A 150 -3.33 -17.09 11.69
CA ALA A 150 -4.74 -16.78 11.92
C ALA A 150 -5.69 -17.52 10.95
N LEU A 151 -5.22 -17.84 9.73
CA LEU A 151 -5.99 -18.55 8.70
C LEU A 151 -5.82 -20.09 8.73
N MET A 152 -4.84 -20.62 9.47
CA MET A 152 -4.62 -22.07 9.55
C MET A 152 -5.70 -22.77 10.38
N ASN A 153 -5.81 -24.09 10.23
CA ASN A 153 -6.62 -24.92 11.13
C ASN A 153 -6.15 -24.67 12.57
N SER A 154 -7.08 -24.29 13.47
CA SER A 154 -6.84 -23.76 14.84
C SER A 154 -6.44 -22.28 14.95
N GLY A 155 -6.42 -21.54 13.85
CA GLY A 155 -6.22 -20.08 13.82
C GLY A 155 -7.48 -19.31 14.22
N SER A 156 -7.30 -18.08 14.70
CA SER A 156 -8.41 -17.25 15.20
C SER A 156 -9.44 -16.93 14.11
N SER A 157 -9.02 -16.49 12.93
CA SER A 157 -9.94 -16.18 11.83
C SER A 157 -10.64 -17.43 11.30
N TYR A 158 -9.92 -18.56 11.21
CA TYR A 158 -10.52 -19.85 10.85
C TYR A 158 -11.61 -20.27 11.84
N ALA A 159 -11.33 -20.17 13.14
CA ALA A 159 -12.29 -20.51 14.20
C ALA A 159 -13.53 -19.60 14.16
N TRP A 160 -13.33 -18.29 14.02
CA TRP A 160 -14.43 -17.33 13.91
C TRP A 160 -15.32 -17.58 12.72
N LEU A 161 -14.74 -17.84 11.54
CA LEU A 161 -15.52 -18.19 10.35
C LEU A 161 -16.28 -19.51 10.54
N SER A 162 -15.65 -20.50 11.18
CA SER A 162 -16.31 -21.79 11.48
C SER A 162 -17.50 -21.61 12.41
N HIS A 163 -17.36 -20.77 13.45
CA HIS A 163 -18.47 -20.45 14.36
C HIS A 163 -19.59 -19.69 13.65
N PHE A 164 -19.25 -18.70 12.83
CA PHE A 164 -20.22 -17.95 12.03
C PHE A 164 -21.07 -18.88 11.16
N ILE A 165 -20.43 -19.77 10.40
CA ILE A 165 -21.13 -20.76 9.55
C ILE A 165 -22.02 -21.69 10.39
N GLN A 166 -21.53 -22.15 11.55
CA GLN A 166 -22.30 -23.02 12.44
C GLN A 166 -23.53 -22.32 13.04
N ASP A 167 -23.44 -21.02 13.31
CA ASP A 167 -24.57 -20.26 13.83
C ASP A 167 -25.62 -20.05 12.74
N ASP A 168 -25.24 -19.70 11.52
CA ASP A 168 -26.18 -19.57 10.39
C ASP A 168 -26.94 -20.88 10.12
N ILE A 169 -26.27 -22.03 10.16
CA ILE A 169 -26.89 -23.36 9.97
C ILE A 169 -27.92 -23.69 11.07
N LYS A 170 -27.80 -23.12 12.28
CA LYS A 170 -28.79 -23.35 13.36
C LYS A 170 -30.07 -22.53 13.17
N TYR A 171 -30.08 -21.54 12.28
CA TYR A 171 -31.24 -20.69 12.01
C TYR A 171 -32.01 -21.12 10.74
N GLU A 172 -31.62 -22.21 10.08
CA GLU A 172 -32.40 -22.94 9.06
C GLU A 172 -33.10 -24.17 9.67
#